data_AF-A0A2S8GJ54-F1
#
_entry.id   AF-A0A2S8GJ54-F1
#
_cell.length_a   1.000
_cell.length_b   1.000
_cell.length_c   1.000
_cell.angle_alpha   90.00
_cell.angle_beta   90.00
_cell.angle_gamma   90.00
#
_symmetry.space_group_name_H-M   'P 1'
#
loop_
_entity.id
_entity.type
_entity.pdbx_description
1 polymer ?
#
loop_
_entity_poly.entity_id
_entity_poly.type
_entity_poly.pdbx_seq_one_letter_code
_entity_poly.pdbx_strand_id
1 'polypeptide(L)'
;MEEEIVALKVQMAPAKKQTVAWGIEQLYGPPDTQRFGDMGTAWASQTADSQPEWIVAYFEDEVAPQELHIYETFNPGAVNKVSIFTPLGNEVVVWQGIDPTKVGTGGGISKIPLKTIWPTKKVKIYLDSPAVNGWNEIDAVGLIDQKNQTQWTRFAETSSSYGSRSGNVIQCLAGMGPNQF
;
A
#
# COMPACT_ATOMS: atom_id res chain seq x y z
N MET A 1 3.56 -0.86 -38.21
CA MET A 1 2.95 0.18 -37.35
C MET A 1 1.71 -0.32 -36.62
N GLU A 2 0.80 -1.07 -37.24
CA GLU A 2 -0.39 -1.58 -36.52
C GLU A 2 -0.07 -2.75 -35.56
N GLU A 3 0.88 -3.63 -35.90
CA GLU A 3 1.27 -4.75 -35.01
C GLU A 3 2.03 -4.31 -33.75
N GLU A 4 2.75 -3.18 -33.83
CA GLU A 4 3.49 -2.59 -32.71
C GLU A 4 2.54 -1.94 -31.68
N ILE A 5 1.39 -1.41 -32.15
CA ILE A 5 0.31 -0.90 -31.30
C ILE A 5 -0.42 -2.05 -30.59
N VAL A 6 -0.55 -3.22 -31.22
CA VAL A 6 -1.11 -4.42 -30.56
C VAL A 6 -0.17 -4.93 -29.47
N ALA A 7 1.15 -4.95 -29.71
CA ALA A 7 2.14 -5.34 -28.70
C ALA A 7 2.17 -4.39 -27.48
N LEU A 8 2.03 -3.07 -27.69
CA LEU A 8 1.93 -2.08 -26.61
C LEU A 8 0.61 -2.20 -25.82
N LYS A 9 -0.51 -2.50 -26.50
CA LYS A 9 -1.81 -2.74 -25.83
C LYS A 9 -1.82 -4.02 -25.00
N VAL A 10 -1.06 -5.05 -25.40
CA VAL A 10 -0.92 -6.30 -24.63
C VAL A 10 -0.11 -6.09 -23.34
N GLN A 11 0.78 -5.09 -23.28
CA GLN A 11 1.48 -4.71 -22.03
C GLN A 11 0.60 -3.93 -21.04
N MET A 12 -0.58 -3.46 -21.44
CA MET A 12 -1.53 -2.76 -20.56
C MET A 12 -2.63 -3.68 -19.99
N ALA A 13 -2.58 -4.99 -20.26
CA ALA A 13 -3.40 -5.93 -19.49
C ALA A 13 -3.03 -5.78 -18.01
N PRO A 14 -4.02 -5.70 -17.08
CA PRO A 14 -3.70 -5.62 -15.66
C PRO A 14 -2.78 -6.80 -15.33
N ALA A 15 -1.57 -6.50 -14.86
CA ALA A 15 -0.62 -7.50 -14.45
C ALA A 15 -1.35 -8.44 -13.48
N LYS A 16 -1.54 -9.69 -13.88
CA LYS A 16 -2.14 -10.71 -13.04
C LYS A 16 -1.32 -10.72 -11.73
N LYS A 17 -1.95 -10.39 -10.58
CA LYS A 17 -1.27 -10.35 -9.27
C LYS A 17 -0.38 -11.59 -9.16
N GLN A 18 0.93 -11.42 -8.95
CA GLN A 18 1.80 -12.55 -8.67
C GLN A 18 1.53 -12.96 -7.21
N THR A 19 0.86 -14.11 -7.04
CA THR A 19 0.04 -14.40 -5.85
C THR A 19 0.84 -15.06 -4.72
N VAL A 20 1.73 -14.32 -4.08
CA VAL A 20 2.16 -14.72 -2.73
C VAL A 20 1.07 -14.31 -1.75
N ALA A 21 0.52 -15.27 -1.01
CA ALA A 21 -0.50 -14.99 -0.01
C ALA A 21 0.06 -14.03 1.05
N TRP A 22 -0.70 -12.97 1.37
CA TRP A 22 -0.24 -11.90 2.27
C TRP A 22 1.05 -11.18 1.82
N GLY A 23 1.34 -11.23 0.51
CA GLY A 23 2.46 -10.56 -0.13
C GLY A 23 2.20 -9.09 -0.44
N ILE A 24 3.26 -8.36 -0.76
CA ILE A 24 3.19 -6.95 -1.16
C ILE A 24 2.43 -6.75 -2.48
N GLU A 25 2.47 -7.75 -3.34
CA GLU A 25 1.80 -7.81 -4.64
C GLU A 25 0.27 -7.77 -4.52
N GLN A 26 -0.26 -8.08 -3.33
CA GLN A 26 -1.67 -7.97 -3.06
C GLN A 26 -2.16 -6.53 -3.10
N LEU A 27 -1.30 -5.53 -2.83
CA LEU A 27 -1.67 -4.12 -2.88
C LEU A 27 -1.91 -3.60 -4.31
N TYR A 28 -1.56 -4.36 -5.35
CA TYR A 28 -1.55 -3.86 -6.73
C TYR A 28 -2.93 -3.97 -7.37
N GLY A 29 -3.36 -2.87 -7.98
CA GLY A 29 -4.65 -2.79 -8.67
C GLY A 29 -5.85 -2.53 -7.76
N PRO A 30 -7.08 -2.66 -8.30
CA PRO A 30 -8.30 -2.54 -7.51
C PRO A 30 -8.43 -3.67 -6.49
N PRO A 31 -9.26 -3.48 -5.44
CA PRO A 31 -9.56 -4.53 -4.46
C PRO A 31 -10.11 -5.78 -5.15
N ASP A 32 -9.62 -6.95 -4.76
CA ASP A 32 -10.11 -8.25 -5.23
C ASP A 32 -10.48 -9.20 -4.07
N THR A 33 -10.37 -8.75 -2.83
CA THR A 33 -10.83 -9.49 -1.66
C THR A 33 -12.35 -9.42 -1.53
N GLN A 34 -13.02 -10.58 -1.58
CA GLN A 34 -14.48 -10.65 -1.70
C GLN A 34 -15.25 -10.40 -0.40
N ARG A 35 -14.59 -10.56 0.75
CA ARG A 35 -15.20 -10.38 2.07
C ARG A 35 -14.12 -10.00 3.09
N PHE A 36 -14.50 -9.30 4.14
CA PHE A 36 -13.62 -9.04 5.27
C PHE A 36 -13.28 -10.34 6.02
N GLY A 37 -12.08 -10.38 6.58
CA GLY A 37 -11.44 -11.52 7.20
C GLY A 37 -9.98 -11.63 6.78
N ASP A 38 -9.28 -12.58 7.39
CA ASP A 38 -7.92 -12.99 7.05
C ASP A 38 -7.91 -13.63 5.66
N MET A 39 -7.41 -12.90 4.66
CA MET A 39 -7.46 -13.31 3.26
C MET A 39 -6.10 -13.15 2.61
N GLY A 40 -5.57 -14.23 2.04
CA GLY A 40 -4.31 -14.20 1.30
C GLY A 40 -4.32 -13.30 0.05
N THR A 41 -5.47 -12.73 -0.33
CA THR A 41 -5.62 -11.71 -1.38
C THR A 41 -5.33 -10.28 -0.89
N ALA A 42 -5.10 -10.08 0.41
CA ALA A 42 -4.67 -8.81 1.00
C ALA A 42 -3.20 -8.87 1.43
N TRP A 43 -2.52 -7.73 1.55
CA TRP A 43 -1.20 -7.66 2.17
C TRP A 43 -1.31 -7.76 3.69
N ALA A 44 -0.34 -8.41 4.34
CA ALA A 44 -0.13 -8.33 5.78
C ALA A 44 1.35 -8.08 6.09
N SER A 45 1.61 -7.40 7.21
CA SER A 45 2.95 -7.25 7.78
C SER A 45 3.57 -8.61 8.13
N GLN A 46 4.90 -8.66 8.23
CA GLN A 46 5.61 -9.91 8.55
C GLN A 46 5.22 -10.46 9.93
N THR A 47 4.91 -9.59 10.87
CA THR A 47 4.47 -9.91 12.23
C THR A 47 3.26 -9.07 12.58
N ALA A 48 2.32 -9.60 13.37
CA ALA A 48 1.11 -8.89 13.77
C ALA A 48 1.42 -7.54 14.46
N ASP A 49 1.87 -7.57 15.72
CA ASP A 49 1.80 -6.39 16.60
C ASP A 49 3.20 -5.93 17.07
N SER A 50 4.27 -6.37 16.40
CA SER A 50 5.63 -6.26 16.95
C SER A 50 6.25 -4.86 16.78
N GLN A 51 5.80 -4.11 15.77
CA GLN A 51 6.39 -2.83 15.39
C GLN A 51 5.39 -1.99 14.59
N PRO A 52 5.54 -0.66 14.55
CA PRO A 52 4.85 0.17 13.57
C PRO A 52 5.23 -0.23 12.14
N GLU A 53 4.26 -0.23 11.25
CA GLU A 53 4.44 -0.65 9.85
C GLU A 53 4.18 0.53 8.91
N TRP A 54 4.64 0.42 7.67
CA TRP A 54 4.35 1.38 6.62
C TRP A 54 4.24 0.73 5.25
N ILE A 55 3.47 1.38 4.39
CA ILE A 55 3.32 1.06 2.96
C ILE A 55 3.64 2.33 2.18
N VAL A 56 4.50 2.24 1.18
CA VAL A 56 4.64 3.27 0.14
C VAL A 56 3.95 2.77 -1.11
N ALA A 57 2.85 3.42 -1.49
CA ALA A 57 2.09 3.10 -2.71
C ALA A 57 2.46 4.06 -3.83
N TYR A 58 2.75 3.50 -5.01
CA TYR A 58 3.06 4.23 -6.24
C TYR A 58 1.91 4.08 -7.24
N PHE A 59 1.53 5.19 -7.85
CA PHE A 59 0.44 5.29 -8.81
C PHE A 59 0.96 5.66 -10.20
N GLU A 60 0.13 5.49 -11.23
CA GLU A 60 0.50 5.75 -12.63
C GLU A 60 0.74 7.25 -12.87
N ASP A 61 -0.28 8.06 -12.57
CA ASP A 61 -0.34 9.46 -12.94
C ASP A 61 -0.11 10.37 -11.73
N GLU A 62 0.64 11.45 -11.93
CA GLU A 62 0.77 12.50 -10.93
C GLU A 62 -0.48 13.39 -10.97
N VAL A 63 -1.28 13.35 -9.90
CA VAL A 63 -2.59 14.02 -9.83
C VAL A 63 -2.66 14.96 -8.63
N ALA A 64 -3.58 15.94 -8.67
CA ALA A 64 -3.95 16.70 -7.48
C ALA A 64 -4.84 15.81 -6.58
N PRO A 65 -4.34 15.34 -5.43
CA PRO A 65 -5.04 14.34 -4.65
C PRO A 65 -6.16 14.97 -3.78
N GLN A 66 -7.26 14.25 -3.64
CA GLN A 66 -8.40 14.63 -2.79
C GLN A 66 -8.51 13.69 -1.58
N GLU A 67 -8.58 12.38 -1.84
CA GLU A 67 -8.69 11.35 -0.81
C GLU A 67 -7.77 10.16 -1.11
N LEU A 68 -7.39 9.44 -0.06
CA LEU A 68 -6.85 8.09 -0.16
C LEU A 68 -7.89 7.12 0.38
N HIS A 69 -8.24 6.10 -0.38
CA HIS A 69 -9.12 5.02 0.07
C HIS A 69 -8.27 3.79 0.35
N ILE A 70 -8.26 3.34 1.60
CA ILE A 70 -7.50 2.16 2.05
C ILE A 70 -8.52 1.05 2.34
N TYR A 71 -8.39 -0.07 1.65
CA TYR A 71 -9.29 -1.22 1.79
C TYR A 71 -8.74 -2.18 2.83
N GLU A 72 -9.21 -2.05 4.06
CA GLU A 72 -8.75 -2.84 5.21
C GLU A 72 -9.61 -4.10 5.37
N THR A 73 -8.99 -5.27 5.24
CA THR A 73 -9.70 -6.55 5.20
C THR A 73 -9.72 -7.30 6.51
N PHE A 74 -8.73 -7.13 7.37
CA PHE A 74 -8.63 -7.82 8.65
C PHE A 74 -7.98 -6.93 9.72
N ASN A 75 -8.51 -6.99 10.94
CA ASN A 75 -8.13 -6.15 12.09
C ASN A 75 -7.87 -4.67 11.71
N PRO A 76 -8.89 -3.96 11.20
CA PRO A 76 -8.72 -2.57 10.79
C PRO A 76 -8.52 -1.64 11.98
N GLY A 77 -8.10 -0.40 11.69
CA GLY A 77 -8.00 0.66 12.69
C GLY A 77 -6.58 1.09 13.02
N ALA A 78 -5.59 0.56 12.31
CA ALA A 78 -4.18 0.83 12.58
C ALA A 78 -3.65 2.04 11.80
N VAL A 79 -4.33 2.53 10.76
CA VAL A 79 -3.82 3.64 9.96
C VAL A 79 -3.83 4.93 10.78
N ASN A 80 -2.65 5.49 11.05
CA ASN A 80 -2.52 6.65 11.95
C ASN A 80 -1.96 7.91 11.26
N LYS A 81 -1.33 7.75 10.09
CA LYS A 81 -0.69 8.86 9.37
C LYS A 81 -0.53 8.55 7.88
N VAL A 82 -0.69 9.58 7.06
CA VAL A 82 -0.44 9.54 5.62
C VAL A 82 0.44 10.72 5.22
N SER A 83 1.48 10.42 4.44
CA SER A 83 2.40 11.40 3.87
C SER A 83 2.45 11.30 2.35
N ILE A 84 2.90 12.37 1.71
CA ILE A 84 3.31 12.40 0.31
C ILE A 84 4.77 12.85 0.21
N PHE A 85 5.29 12.91 -1.01
CA PHE A 85 6.63 13.44 -1.28
C PHE A 85 6.53 14.67 -2.19
N THR A 86 7.27 15.71 -1.86
CA THR A 86 7.38 16.92 -2.71
C THR A 86 8.21 16.62 -3.95
N PRO A 87 8.22 17.52 -4.97
CA PRO A 87 9.10 17.38 -6.14
C PRO A 87 10.60 17.28 -5.81
N LEU A 88 11.01 17.78 -4.63
CA LEU A 88 12.39 17.68 -4.14
C LEU A 88 12.66 16.39 -3.34
N GLY A 89 11.66 15.51 -3.21
CA GLY A 89 11.77 14.24 -2.48
C GLY A 89 11.54 14.34 -0.97
N ASN A 90 11.18 15.51 -0.44
CA ASN A 90 10.89 15.67 0.98
C ASN A 90 9.54 15.04 1.33
N GLU A 91 9.50 14.22 2.38
CA GLU A 91 8.24 13.68 2.91
C GLU A 91 7.44 14.77 3.64
N VAL A 92 6.14 14.89 3.34
CA VAL A 92 5.22 15.84 3.97
C VAL A 92 3.99 15.09 4.45
N VAL A 93 3.67 15.22 5.73
CA VAL A 93 2.45 14.66 6.32
C VAL A 93 1.24 15.45 5.82
N VAL A 94 0.27 14.76 5.23
CA VAL A 94 -0.96 15.34 4.66
C VAL A 94 -2.21 14.92 5.42
N TRP A 95 -2.09 13.90 6.27
CA TRP A 95 -3.11 13.50 7.22
C TRP A 95 -2.46 12.80 8.43
N GLN A 96 -3.00 13.04 9.61
CA GLN A 96 -2.69 12.32 10.84
C GLN A 96 -3.94 12.30 11.71
N GLY A 97 -4.28 11.15 12.28
CA GLY A 97 -5.50 11.02 13.05
C GLY A 97 -5.80 9.58 13.44
N ILE A 98 -7.07 9.38 13.80
CA ILE A 98 -7.62 8.05 14.08
C ILE A 98 -8.17 7.50 12.76
N ASP A 99 -7.85 6.25 12.50
CA ASP A 99 -8.37 5.48 11.37
C ASP A 99 -9.90 5.57 11.29
N PRO A 100 -10.48 5.97 10.13
CA PRO A 100 -11.93 5.97 9.94
C PRO A 100 -12.59 4.60 10.07
N THR A 101 -11.87 3.51 9.73
CA THR A 101 -12.37 2.15 9.95
C THR A 101 -12.00 1.74 11.37
N LYS A 102 -13.01 1.59 12.23
CA LYS A 102 -12.78 1.36 13.66
C LYS A 102 -12.32 -0.06 13.94
N VAL A 103 -11.48 -0.21 14.96
CA VAL A 103 -11.15 -1.51 15.56
C VAL A 103 -12.43 -2.28 15.88
N GLY A 104 -12.46 -3.57 15.50
CA GLY A 104 -13.58 -4.48 15.78
C GLY A 104 -14.71 -4.48 14.73
N THR A 105 -14.63 -3.68 13.66
CA THR A 105 -15.63 -3.77 12.56
C THR A 105 -15.42 -4.97 11.63
N GLY A 106 -14.31 -5.69 11.78
CA GLY A 106 -13.91 -6.81 10.93
C GLY A 106 -13.20 -6.39 9.64
N GLY A 107 -13.58 -5.25 9.06
CA GLY A 107 -12.95 -4.62 7.90
C GLY A 107 -13.70 -3.34 7.49
N GLY A 108 -13.23 -2.68 6.44
CA GLY A 108 -13.84 -1.44 5.93
C GLY A 108 -13.01 -0.73 4.86
N ILE A 109 -13.46 0.48 4.51
CA ILE A 109 -12.73 1.37 3.61
C ILE A 109 -12.48 2.68 4.33
N SER A 110 -11.21 2.94 4.63
CA SER A 110 -10.77 4.17 5.24
C SER A 110 -10.58 5.24 4.19
N LYS A 111 -11.49 6.22 4.19
CA LYS A 111 -11.48 7.38 3.31
C LYS A 111 -10.75 8.53 3.99
N ILE A 112 -9.49 8.71 3.65
CA ILE A 112 -8.58 9.67 4.27
C ILE A 112 -8.54 10.95 3.42
N PRO A 113 -9.02 12.10 3.92
CA PRO A 113 -8.87 13.37 3.21
C PRO A 113 -7.40 13.82 3.21
N LEU A 114 -6.86 14.14 2.04
CA LEU A 114 -5.46 14.54 1.88
C LEU A 114 -5.33 16.06 1.82
N LYS A 115 -4.68 16.66 2.82
CA LYS A 115 -4.49 18.11 2.92
C LYS A 115 -3.14 18.50 2.33
N THR A 116 -3.13 18.85 1.04
CA THR A 116 -1.92 19.25 0.32
C THR A 116 -2.22 20.18 -0.85
N ILE A 117 -1.20 20.96 -1.25
CA ILE A 117 -1.19 21.73 -2.51
C ILE A 117 -0.37 21.04 -3.61
N TRP A 118 0.38 20.01 -3.26
CA TRP A 118 1.28 19.32 -4.17
C TRP A 118 0.54 18.20 -4.89
N PRO A 119 0.69 18.06 -6.22
CA PRO A 119 0.26 16.86 -6.89
C PRO A 119 1.16 15.69 -6.46
N THR A 120 0.67 14.46 -6.60
CA THR A 120 1.43 13.27 -6.23
C THR A 120 1.01 12.04 -7.02
N LYS A 121 1.96 11.12 -7.14
CA LYS A 121 1.74 9.72 -7.54
C LYS A 121 2.41 8.75 -6.55
N LYS A 122 2.76 9.23 -5.35
CA LYS A 122 3.49 8.47 -4.34
C LYS A 122 2.99 8.86 -2.95
N VAL A 123 2.38 7.90 -2.27
CA VAL A 123 1.82 8.09 -0.93
C VAL A 123 2.47 7.11 0.03
N LYS A 124 2.76 7.55 1.26
CA LYS A 124 3.21 6.68 2.34
C LYS A 124 2.15 6.61 3.44
N ILE A 125 1.71 5.41 3.74
CA ILE A 125 0.72 5.07 4.77
C ILE A 125 1.48 4.50 5.96
N TYR A 126 1.14 4.95 7.15
CA TYR A 126 1.70 4.45 8.40
C TYR A 126 0.62 3.74 9.21
N LEU A 127 1.00 2.61 9.78
CA LEU A 127 0.16 1.78 10.64
C LEU A 127 0.79 1.72 12.04
N ASP A 128 -0.02 2.00 13.05
CA ASP A 128 0.30 1.72 14.45
C ASP A 128 -0.13 0.29 14.80
N SER A 129 0.45 -0.70 14.12
CA SER A 129 0.08 -2.11 14.30
C SER A 129 0.12 -2.59 15.77
N PRO A 130 1.07 -2.18 16.63
CA PRO A 130 1.06 -2.56 18.04
C PRO A 130 -0.18 -2.08 18.82
N ALA A 131 -0.91 -1.08 18.30
CA ALA A 131 -2.13 -0.56 18.93
C ALA A 131 -3.40 -1.34 18.54
N VAL A 132 -3.34 -2.26 17.57
CA VAL A 132 -4.48 -3.05 17.09
C VAL A 132 -4.09 -4.52 17.06
N ASN A 133 -4.64 -5.29 18.01
CA ASN A 133 -4.28 -6.70 18.20
C ASN A 133 -4.59 -7.58 16.97
N GLY A 134 -3.57 -8.26 16.45
CA GLY A 134 -3.65 -9.15 15.29
C GLY A 134 -3.15 -8.49 14.00
N TRP A 135 -2.90 -9.30 12.96
CA TRP A 135 -2.46 -8.78 11.66
C TRP A 135 -3.46 -7.79 11.08
N ASN A 136 -3.01 -6.56 10.83
CA ASN A 136 -3.73 -5.62 10.00
C ASN A 136 -3.52 -6.02 8.53
N GLU A 137 -4.60 -6.09 7.76
CA GLU A 137 -4.53 -6.46 6.35
C GLU A 137 -5.10 -5.39 5.44
N ILE A 138 -4.41 -5.11 4.34
CA ILE A 138 -4.81 -4.12 3.34
C ILE A 138 -4.84 -4.77 1.96
N ASP A 139 -6.01 -4.80 1.34
CA ASP A 139 -6.26 -5.38 0.01
C ASP A 139 -5.83 -4.46 -1.11
N ALA A 140 -6.15 -3.17 -0.99
CA ALA A 140 -5.88 -2.20 -2.04
C ALA A 140 -5.78 -0.79 -1.47
N VAL A 141 -5.13 0.07 -2.26
CA VAL A 141 -5.06 1.50 -2.02
C VAL A 141 -5.48 2.22 -3.29
N GLY A 142 -6.50 3.06 -3.18
CA GLY A 142 -6.98 3.94 -4.26
C GLY A 142 -6.63 5.39 -3.96
N LEU A 143 -6.05 6.09 -4.94
CA LEU A 143 -5.84 7.54 -4.89
C LEU A 143 -6.95 8.22 -5.70
N ILE A 144 -7.72 9.08 -5.03
CA ILE A 144 -8.85 9.80 -5.61
C ILE A 144 -8.39 11.23 -5.90
N ASP A 145 -8.54 11.68 -7.14
CA ASP A 145 -8.21 13.04 -7.54
C ASP A 145 -9.38 14.02 -7.34
N GLN A 146 -9.13 15.32 -7.56
CA GLN A 146 -10.16 16.37 -7.45
C GLN A 146 -11.31 16.25 -8.45
N LYS A 147 -11.22 15.37 -9.45
CA LYS A 147 -12.28 15.06 -10.42
C LYS A 147 -13.06 13.79 -10.03
N ASN A 148 -12.80 13.23 -8.85
CA ASN A 148 -13.34 11.96 -8.37
C ASN A 148 -12.94 10.75 -9.25
N GLN A 149 -11.79 10.84 -9.94
CA GLN A 149 -11.21 9.70 -10.64
C GLN A 149 -10.33 8.93 -9.67
N THR A 150 -10.44 7.60 -9.69
CA THR A 150 -9.60 6.70 -8.89
C THR A 150 -8.51 6.11 -9.74
N GLN A 151 -7.28 6.17 -9.26
CA GLN A 151 -6.19 5.33 -9.73
C GLN A 151 -5.73 4.39 -8.62
N TRP A 152 -5.24 3.22 -9.04
CA TRP A 152 -4.84 2.14 -8.15
C TRP A 152 -3.34 2.02 -8.08
N THR A 153 -2.85 1.51 -6.94
CA THR A 153 -1.43 1.20 -6.76
C THR A 153 -0.92 0.32 -7.91
N ARG A 154 0.16 0.76 -8.55
CA ARG A 154 0.89 0.01 -9.57
C ARG A 154 2.06 -0.77 -9.00
N PHE A 155 2.65 -0.24 -7.95
CA PHE A 155 3.82 -0.79 -7.27
C PHE A 155 3.83 -0.32 -5.82
N ALA A 156 4.43 -1.08 -4.92
CA ALA A 156 4.54 -0.71 -3.52
C ALA A 156 5.90 -1.11 -2.92
N GLU A 157 6.27 -0.42 -1.84
CA GLU A 157 7.28 -0.85 -0.88
C GLU A 157 6.61 -0.97 0.49
N THR A 158 7.09 -1.86 1.36
CA THR A 158 6.56 -2.04 2.71
C THR A 158 7.69 -2.16 3.72
N SER A 159 7.44 -1.79 4.96
CA SER A 159 8.37 -2.06 6.08
C SER A 159 8.66 -3.55 6.21
N SER A 160 7.62 -4.37 6.01
CA SER A 160 7.70 -5.81 6.11
C SER A 160 6.51 -6.45 5.36
N SER A 161 6.63 -7.73 4.99
CA SER A 161 5.52 -8.49 4.43
C SER A 161 5.57 -9.95 4.88
N TYR A 162 4.42 -10.51 5.19
CA TYR A 162 4.27 -11.92 5.50
C TYR A 162 4.71 -12.80 4.31
N GLY A 163 4.29 -12.45 3.10
CA GLY A 163 4.61 -13.18 1.87
C GLY A 163 6.12 -13.29 1.58
N SER A 164 6.94 -12.36 2.09
CA SER A 164 8.40 -12.42 1.94
C SER A 164 9.05 -13.61 2.66
N ARG A 165 8.34 -14.28 3.58
CA ARG A 165 8.82 -15.51 4.25
C ARG A 165 8.80 -16.73 3.33
N SER A 166 8.05 -16.69 2.23
CA SER A 166 7.85 -17.81 1.31
C SER A 166 8.74 -17.75 0.07
N GLY A 167 9.48 -16.65 -0.14
CA GLY A 167 10.41 -16.49 -1.26
C GLY A 167 11.84 -16.82 -0.85
N ASN A 168 12.53 -17.68 -1.62
CA ASN A 168 13.99 -17.79 -1.53
C ASN A 168 14.60 -16.40 -1.68
N VAL A 169 15.21 -15.92 -0.61
CA VAL A 169 15.82 -14.60 -0.51
C VAL A 169 17.03 -14.55 -1.45
N ILE A 170 16.93 -13.87 -2.61
CA ILE A 170 18.10 -13.19 -3.16
C ILE A 170 18.24 -11.92 -2.34
N GLN A 171 19.06 -12.02 -1.29
CA GLN A 171 19.46 -10.88 -0.49
C GLN A 171 20.33 -10.03 -1.41
N CYS A 172 19.83 -8.88 -1.85
CA CYS A 172 20.72 -7.81 -2.29
C CYS A 172 21.50 -7.35 -1.06
N LEU A 173 22.63 -8.00 -0.78
CA LEU A 173 23.66 -7.56 0.14
C LEU A 173 24.24 -6.25 -0.41
N ALA A 174 23.68 -5.13 0.03
CA ALA A 174 24.36 -3.84 -0.01
C ALA A 174 24.77 -3.48 1.42
N GLY A 175 26.04 -3.69 1.74
CA GLY A 175 26.66 -3.12 2.94
C GLY A 175 27.57 -4.07 3.72
N MET A 176 28.65 -4.55 3.10
CA MET A 176 29.83 -4.93 3.88
C MET A 176 30.41 -3.66 4.53
N GLY A 177 30.40 -3.59 5.86
CA GLY A 177 31.32 -2.75 6.62
C GLY A 177 32.45 -3.63 7.18
N PRO A 178 33.73 -3.29 6.98
CA PRO A 178 34.82 -4.06 7.55
C PRO A 178 35.03 -3.68 9.03
N ASN A 179 35.52 -4.67 9.79
CA ASN A 179 36.03 -4.61 11.16
C ASN A 179 34.99 -4.75 12.28
N GLN A 180 34.97 -5.92 12.93
CA GLN A 180 35.26 -6.08 14.37
C GLN A 180 35.96 -7.44 14.59
N PHE A 181 36.92 -7.46 15.52
CA PHE A 181 37.88 -8.54 15.81
C PHE A 181 37.27 -9.90 16.17
#